data_AF-A0A3E0H8E7-F1
#
_entry.id   AF-A0A3E0H8E7-F1
#
_cell.length_a   1.000
_cell.length_b   1.000
_cell.length_c   1.000
_cell.angle_alpha   90.00
_cell.angle_beta   90.00
_cell.angle_gamma   90.00
#
_symmetry.space_group_name_H-M   'P 1'
#
loop_
_entity.id
_entity.type
_entity.pdbx_description
1 polymer ?
#
loop_
_entity_poly.entity_id
_entity_poly.type
_entity_poly.pdbx_seq_one_letter_code
_entity_poly.pdbx_strand_id
1 'polypeptide(L)'
;MNSSRVATRPGLRLAVVVLTSLFSIQAWSHGAHNEDRRAAIDPLPKALNGLTVQLVDTLGAQLVIDNPTSKPLVILANDGKPFLRISKAGAEANVRHQTWLDSYLPGGLPHREPVAGEGDKPDWRFVRKASHWGWFDERLKAEVAEGDSWRIPVRYGDTETAITGTFVAALANGLWQANWHSAPKLPKGITALLIPGQPFGLMLSNKTTQTVEVLDNQKQPFLRLNAEGTFANTHSALWRETAATPSLRQMQVQAWQKVSDSPRYTWVEPRTLPAANASTKKVQRWNITLKIDGKPTTLAGSSRWVKAAKRDITPSTTQYQQ
;
A
#
# COMPACT_ATOMS: atom_id res chain seq x y z
N MET A 1 55.75 -0.98 42.89
CA MET A 1 55.85 -2.18 42.02
C MET A 1 54.44 -2.71 41.78
N ASN A 2 54.19 -3.11 40.53
CA ASN A 2 53.01 -3.74 39.95
C ASN A 2 51.70 -2.94 39.82
N SER A 3 51.71 -2.12 38.78
CA SER A 3 50.58 -1.78 37.92
C SER A 3 49.77 -3.02 37.50
N SER A 4 48.45 -2.90 37.47
CA SER A 4 47.59 -3.71 36.60
C SER A 4 46.56 -2.81 35.94
N ARG A 5 46.58 -2.88 34.62
CA ARG A 5 46.11 -1.87 33.67
C ARG A 5 44.59 -1.89 33.53
N VAL A 6 44.02 -0.69 33.51
CA VAL A 6 42.71 -0.38 32.94
C VAL A 6 42.75 -0.68 31.44
N ALA A 7 41.93 -1.62 30.98
CA ALA A 7 41.71 -1.86 29.56
C ALA A 7 40.42 -1.13 29.12
N THR A 8 40.59 0.08 28.61
CA THR A 8 39.59 0.82 27.86
C THR A 8 39.28 0.06 26.56
N ARG A 9 38.04 -0.39 26.37
CA ARG A 9 37.56 -0.90 25.08
C ARG A 9 37.16 0.26 24.17
N PRO A 10 37.59 0.27 22.90
CA PRO A 10 37.29 1.33 21.94
C PRO A 10 35.85 1.23 21.43
N GLY A 11 35.31 2.39 21.06
CA GLY A 11 33.88 2.63 20.87
C GLY A 11 33.19 1.94 19.69
N LEU A 12 31.88 1.81 19.83
CA LEU A 12 30.95 1.66 18.72
C LEU A 12 30.19 2.98 18.59
N ARG A 13 30.71 3.89 17.77
CA ARG A 13 29.95 5.06 17.32
C ARG A 13 28.89 4.54 16.34
N LEU A 14 27.62 4.56 16.73
CA LEU A 14 26.53 4.45 15.75
C LEU A 14 26.67 5.65 14.80
N ALA A 15 27.17 5.40 13.59
CA ALA A 15 27.07 6.34 12.49
C ALA A 15 25.59 6.42 12.08
N VAL A 16 24.92 7.47 12.53
CA VAL A 16 23.68 7.95 11.90
C VAL A 16 24.08 8.50 10.56
N VAL A 17 23.82 7.77 9.48
CA VAL A 17 23.89 8.33 8.13
C VAL A 17 22.66 9.22 7.94
N VAL A 18 22.86 10.51 8.17
CA VAL A 18 21.99 11.57 7.65
C VAL A 18 22.24 11.63 6.15
N LEU A 19 21.35 11.05 5.34
CA LEU A 19 21.37 11.25 3.90
C LEU A 19 20.58 12.52 3.56
N THR A 20 21.23 13.67 3.70
CA THR A 20 20.83 14.87 2.96
C THR A 20 21.25 14.68 1.51
N SER A 21 20.28 14.34 0.67
CA SER A 21 20.47 14.39 -0.78
C SER A 21 19.28 15.10 -1.41
N LEU A 22 19.50 16.36 -1.75
CA LEU A 22 18.72 17.07 -2.77
C LEU A 22 19.10 16.46 -4.12
N PHE A 23 18.50 15.33 -4.45
CA PHE A 23 18.39 14.90 -5.83
C PHE A 23 17.07 15.44 -6.35
N SER A 24 17.12 16.13 -7.49
CA SER A 24 15.97 16.32 -8.36
C SER A 24 15.41 14.95 -8.65
N ILE A 25 14.40 14.53 -7.90
CA ILE A 25 13.64 13.34 -8.21
C ILE A 25 12.89 13.72 -9.48
N GLN A 26 13.49 13.39 -10.63
CA GLN A 26 12.71 12.90 -11.75
C GLN A 26 11.84 11.82 -11.14
N ALA A 27 10.60 12.18 -10.81
CA ALA A 27 9.60 11.24 -10.38
C ALA A 27 9.37 10.34 -11.58
N TRP A 28 10.20 9.31 -11.71
CA TRP A 28 9.87 8.13 -12.47
C TRP A 28 8.63 7.61 -11.77
N SER A 29 7.49 7.90 -12.38
CA SER A 29 6.24 7.25 -12.06
C SER A 29 6.55 5.76 -11.99
N HIS A 30 6.46 5.17 -10.80
CA HIS A 30 6.29 3.74 -10.68
C HIS A 30 5.11 3.39 -11.60
N GLY A 31 5.38 2.56 -12.61
CA GLY A 31 4.52 2.37 -13.76
C GLY A 31 3.11 2.01 -13.33
N ALA A 32 2.14 2.82 -13.76
CA ALA A 32 0.74 2.44 -13.72
C ALA A 32 0.57 1.26 -14.68
N HIS A 33 0.36 0.05 -14.13
CA HIS A 33 -0.02 -1.11 -14.92
C HIS A 33 -1.38 -0.82 -15.58
N ASN A 34 -1.43 -1.04 -16.89
CA ASN A 34 -2.53 -0.64 -17.76
C ASN A 34 -3.27 -1.89 -18.21
N GLU A 35 -4.12 -2.43 -17.35
CA GLU A 35 -4.88 -3.61 -17.69
C GLU A 35 -6.30 -3.20 -18.11
N ASP A 36 -6.71 -3.50 -19.36
CA ASP A 36 -8.11 -3.34 -19.82
C ASP A 36 -9.07 -4.33 -19.11
N ARG A 37 -8.51 -5.29 -18.38
CA ARG A 37 -9.19 -6.27 -17.54
C ARG A 37 -8.49 -6.36 -16.19
N ARG A 38 -9.20 -6.63 -15.10
CA ARG A 38 -8.61 -6.87 -13.78
C ARG A 38 -9.00 -8.25 -13.29
N ALA A 39 -8.15 -8.88 -12.49
CA ALA A 39 -8.52 -10.13 -11.83
C ALA A 39 -9.70 -9.90 -10.86
N ALA A 40 -10.60 -10.87 -10.81
CA ALA A 40 -11.66 -11.01 -9.83
C ALA A 40 -11.69 -12.47 -9.36
N ILE A 41 -11.85 -12.70 -8.06
CA ILE A 41 -11.83 -14.03 -7.46
C ILE A 41 -13.22 -14.68 -7.53
N ASP A 42 -13.27 -15.95 -7.91
CA ASP A 42 -14.49 -16.77 -7.84
C ASP A 42 -14.79 -17.18 -6.39
N PRO A 43 -16.01 -17.66 -6.08
CA PRO A 43 -16.29 -18.30 -4.81
C PRO A 43 -15.28 -19.42 -4.51
N LEU A 44 -14.74 -19.43 -3.29
CA LEU A 44 -13.77 -20.44 -2.90
C LEU A 44 -14.39 -21.85 -2.90
N PRO A 45 -13.64 -22.88 -3.33
CA PRO A 45 -14.10 -24.26 -3.25
C PRO A 45 -14.27 -24.68 -1.79
N LYS A 46 -15.23 -25.58 -1.52
CA LYS A 46 -15.52 -26.10 -0.16
C LYS A 46 -14.30 -26.64 0.58
N ALA A 47 -13.30 -27.15 -0.16
CA ALA A 47 -12.05 -27.63 0.40
C ALA A 47 -11.28 -26.56 1.19
N LEU A 48 -11.47 -25.27 0.85
CA LEU A 48 -10.80 -24.13 1.48
C LEU A 48 -11.68 -23.44 2.54
N ASN A 49 -12.76 -24.09 2.99
CA ASN A 49 -13.59 -23.56 4.07
C ASN A 49 -12.75 -23.28 5.33
N GLY A 50 -13.00 -22.12 5.96
CA GLY A 50 -12.26 -21.67 7.14
C GLY A 50 -11.00 -20.86 6.82
N LEU A 51 -10.65 -20.71 5.55
CA LEU A 51 -9.64 -19.75 5.09
C LEU A 51 -10.30 -18.46 4.63
N THR A 52 -9.59 -17.34 4.78
CA THR A 52 -9.95 -16.08 4.13
C THR A 52 -8.99 -15.85 2.97
N VAL A 53 -9.53 -15.60 1.78
CA VAL A 53 -8.75 -15.23 0.59
C VAL A 53 -9.32 -13.93 0.06
N GLN A 54 -8.45 -12.94 -0.16
CA GLN A 54 -8.82 -11.63 -0.70
C GLN A 54 -7.89 -11.29 -1.86
N LEU A 55 -8.49 -10.69 -2.88
CA LEU A 55 -7.75 -10.01 -3.92
C LEU A 55 -7.74 -8.51 -3.59
N VAL A 56 -6.56 -7.92 -3.45
CA VAL A 56 -6.36 -6.52 -3.08
C VAL A 56 -5.62 -5.80 -4.19
N ASP A 57 -6.21 -4.71 -4.68
CA ASP A 57 -5.59 -3.85 -5.68
C ASP A 57 -4.63 -2.86 -4.97
N THR A 58 -3.33 -2.98 -5.25
CA THR A 58 -2.28 -2.09 -4.69
C THR A 58 -1.45 -1.46 -5.81
N LEU A 59 -0.13 -1.62 -5.81
CA LEU A 59 0.75 -1.32 -6.96
C LEU A 59 0.64 -2.39 -8.07
N GLY A 60 0.03 -3.53 -7.75
CA GLY A 60 -0.40 -4.61 -8.64
C GLY A 60 -1.44 -5.49 -7.92
N ALA A 61 -2.07 -6.42 -8.63
CA ALA A 61 -3.01 -7.37 -8.02
C ALA A 61 -2.28 -8.27 -7.02
N GLN A 62 -2.73 -8.25 -5.76
CA GLN A 62 -2.15 -9.05 -4.68
C GLN A 62 -3.19 -10.01 -4.12
N LEU A 63 -2.85 -11.30 -4.01
CA LEU A 63 -3.63 -12.23 -3.21
C LEU A 63 -3.16 -12.17 -1.77
N VAL A 64 -4.11 -12.07 -0.85
CA VAL A 64 -3.88 -12.09 0.59
C VAL A 64 -4.68 -13.24 1.18
N ILE A 65 -3.99 -14.10 1.92
CA ILE A 65 -4.60 -15.25 2.60
C ILE A 65 -4.42 -15.11 4.10
N ASP A 66 -5.45 -15.44 4.86
CA ASP A 66 -5.37 -15.77 6.28
C ASP A 66 -5.82 -17.22 6.50
N ASN A 67 -4.93 -18.02 7.10
CA ASN A 67 -5.15 -19.41 7.46
C ASN A 67 -5.03 -19.58 8.98
N PRO A 68 -6.14 -19.44 9.74
CA PRO A 68 -6.13 -19.58 11.19
C PRO A 68 -5.98 -21.04 11.66
N THR A 69 -5.86 -22.01 10.75
CA THR A 69 -5.82 -23.44 11.06
C THR A 69 -4.40 -24.00 11.10
N SER A 70 -4.20 -25.11 11.82
CA SER A 70 -2.91 -25.82 11.81
C SER A 70 -2.64 -26.56 10.49
N LYS A 71 -3.64 -26.71 9.62
CA LYS A 71 -3.51 -27.42 8.35
C LYS A 71 -2.81 -26.49 7.35
N PRO A 72 -1.65 -26.87 6.77
CA PRO A 72 -0.93 -25.97 5.87
C PRO A 72 -1.67 -25.82 4.56
N LEU A 73 -1.79 -24.57 4.09
CA LEU A 73 -2.08 -24.25 2.71
C LEU A 73 -0.75 -24.04 1.98
N VAL A 74 -0.48 -24.86 0.97
CA VAL A 74 0.70 -24.77 0.10
C VAL A 74 0.28 -24.22 -1.24
N ILE A 75 0.98 -23.17 -1.71
CA ILE A 75 0.71 -22.48 -2.97
C ILE A 75 1.73 -22.97 -4.00
N LEU A 76 1.24 -23.34 -5.18
CA LEU A 76 2.03 -23.90 -6.26
C LEU A 76 2.28 -22.87 -7.38
N ALA A 77 3.48 -22.88 -7.94
CA ALA A 77 3.88 -22.08 -9.09
C ALA A 77 3.35 -22.69 -10.41
N ASN A 78 3.68 -22.07 -11.54
CA ASN A 78 3.24 -22.52 -12.88
C ASN A 78 3.80 -23.89 -13.27
N ASP A 79 4.98 -24.24 -12.74
CA ASP A 79 5.59 -25.56 -12.91
C ASP A 79 5.04 -26.62 -11.93
N GLY A 80 4.04 -26.27 -11.12
CA GLY A 80 3.43 -27.14 -10.12
C GLY A 80 4.27 -27.31 -8.84
N LYS A 81 5.45 -26.70 -8.73
CA LYS A 81 6.29 -26.79 -7.54
C LYS A 81 5.83 -25.80 -6.46
N PRO A 82 5.99 -26.15 -5.17
CA PRO A 82 5.55 -25.28 -4.09
C PRO A 82 6.54 -24.14 -3.85
N PHE A 83 6.02 -22.92 -3.68
CA PHE A 83 6.86 -21.74 -3.38
C PHE A 83 6.52 -21.04 -2.06
N LEU A 84 5.30 -21.21 -1.56
CA LEU A 84 4.82 -20.58 -0.31
C LEU A 84 3.95 -21.58 0.45
N ARG A 85 4.03 -21.60 1.77
CA ARG A 85 3.07 -22.31 2.64
C ARG A 85 2.68 -21.47 3.84
N ILE A 86 1.40 -21.54 4.22
CA ILE A 86 0.80 -20.71 5.27
C ILE A 86 -0.02 -21.60 6.21
N SER A 87 0.16 -21.42 7.52
CA SER A 87 -0.65 -22.06 8.57
C SER A 87 -0.77 -21.12 9.78
N LYS A 88 -1.52 -21.53 10.81
CA LYS A 88 -1.60 -20.86 12.11
C LYS A 88 -0.22 -20.56 12.72
N ALA A 89 0.79 -21.39 12.44
CA ALA A 89 2.14 -21.22 12.97
C ALA A 89 2.92 -20.07 12.30
N GLY A 90 2.58 -19.73 11.06
CA GLY A 90 3.29 -18.73 10.28
C GLY A 90 3.27 -19.00 8.77
N ALA A 91 3.96 -18.12 8.06
CA ALA A 91 4.25 -18.25 6.64
C ALA A 91 5.71 -18.66 6.43
N GLU A 92 5.92 -19.61 5.52
CA GLU A 92 7.23 -20.13 5.12
C GLU A 92 7.35 -20.13 3.60
N ALA A 93 8.53 -19.79 3.11
CA ALA A 93 8.82 -19.70 1.69
C ALA A 93 9.85 -20.73 1.26
N ASN A 94 9.68 -21.28 0.06
CA ASN A 94 10.71 -22.07 -0.59
C ASN A 94 11.71 -21.13 -1.25
N VAL A 95 12.84 -20.88 -0.58
CA VAL A 95 13.84 -19.91 -1.07
C VAL A 95 14.66 -20.43 -2.25
N ARG A 96 14.41 -21.67 -2.71
CA ARG A 96 14.99 -22.25 -3.92
C ARG A 96 14.11 -22.06 -5.15
N HIS A 97 12.93 -21.47 -5.00
CA HIS A 97 12.00 -21.27 -6.11
C HIS A 97 12.00 -19.82 -6.58
N GLN A 98 12.18 -19.60 -7.89
CA GLN A 98 12.20 -18.24 -8.47
C GLN A 98 10.91 -17.47 -8.19
N THR A 99 9.74 -18.12 -8.35
CA THR A 99 8.43 -17.52 -8.04
C THR A 99 8.33 -16.92 -6.63
N TRP A 100 9.02 -17.46 -5.62
CA TRP A 100 9.04 -16.82 -4.31
C TRP A 100 9.64 -15.41 -4.37
N LEU A 101 10.77 -15.25 -5.06
CA LEU A 101 11.46 -13.98 -5.22
C LEU A 101 10.65 -12.99 -6.06
N ASP A 102 9.97 -13.49 -7.08
CA ASP A 102 9.13 -12.68 -7.97
C ASP A 102 7.85 -12.19 -7.26
N SER A 103 7.38 -12.95 -6.26
CA SER A 103 6.09 -12.70 -5.61
C SER A 103 6.11 -11.63 -4.52
N TYR A 104 7.29 -11.14 -4.12
CA TYR A 104 7.43 -10.23 -2.97
C TYR A 104 7.11 -8.76 -3.29
N LEU A 105 7.36 -8.33 -4.53
CA LEU A 105 7.05 -6.99 -5.04
C LEU A 105 6.45 -7.09 -6.45
N PRO A 106 5.70 -6.08 -6.92
CA PRO A 106 5.36 -5.98 -8.33
C PRO A 106 6.65 -5.91 -9.16
N GLY A 107 6.88 -6.91 -10.00
CA GLY A 107 8.11 -7.05 -10.79
C GLY A 107 9.27 -7.79 -10.09
N GLY A 108 9.06 -8.34 -8.89
CA GLY A 108 10.03 -9.17 -8.16
C GLY A 108 11.10 -8.39 -7.40
N LEU A 109 11.89 -9.11 -6.60
CA LEU A 109 13.07 -8.57 -5.93
C LEU A 109 14.23 -8.44 -6.95
N PRO A 110 14.71 -7.22 -7.25
CA PRO A 110 15.78 -7.05 -8.22
C PRO A 110 17.07 -7.71 -7.73
N HIS A 111 17.76 -8.40 -8.64
CA HIS A 111 19.10 -8.98 -8.43
C HIS A 111 19.18 -10.04 -7.32
N ARG A 112 18.09 -10.77 -7.04
CA ARG A 112 18.14 -11.96 -6.19
C ARG A 112 17.97 -13.22 -7.00
N GLU A 113 18.88 -14.16 -6.75
CA GLU A 113 18.81 -15.51 -7.27
C GLU A 113 18.27 -16.48 -6.21
N PRO A 114 17.64 -17.59 -6.62
CA PRO A 114 17.24 -18.64 -5.71
C PRO A 114 18.46 -19.22 -4.99
N VAL A 115 18.26 -19.67 -3.76
CA VAL A 115 19.33 -20.36 -3.02
C VAL A 115 19.70 -21.64 -3.78
N ALA A 116 20.99 -21.85 -4.03
CA ALA A 116 21.46 -23.06 -4.70
C ALA A 116 21.23 -24.30 -3.84
N GLY A 117 21.07 -25.44 -4.51
CA GLY A 117 21.42 -26.74 -3.95
C GLY A 117 20.87 -27.91 -4.74
N GLU A 118 20.97 -29.11 -4.15
CA GLU A 118 20.78 -30.35 -4.89
C GLU A 118 19.31 -30.77 -5.01
N GLY A 119 18.91 -31.09 -6.24
CA GLY A 119 17.59 -31.60 -6.58
C GLY A 119 16.44 -30.61 -6.39
N ASP A 120 15.22 -31.09 -6.63
CA ASP A 120 13.99 -30.28 -6.62
C ASP A 120 13.34 -30.12 -5.22
N LYS A 121 14.08 -30.41 -4.14
CA LYS A 121 13.52 -30.34 -2.78
C LYS A 121 13.36 -28.88 -2.33
N PRO A 122 12.19 -28.49 -1.78
CA PRO A 122 11.99 -27.14 -1.27
C PRO A 122 12.84 -26.87 -0.01
N ASP A 123 13.46 -25.69 0.06
CA ASP A 123 14.11 -25.15 1.27
C ASP A 123 13.15 -24.18 1.95
N TRP A 124 12.34 -24.71 2.88
CA TRP A 124 11.35 -23.93 3.60
C TRP A 124 12.03 -23.08 4.67
N ARG A 125 11.92 -21.75 4.52
CA ARG A 125 12.37 -20.80 5.53
C ARG A 125 11.22 -20.00 6.05
N PHE A 126 11.22 -19.79 7.36
CA PHE A 126 10.24 -18.98 8.03
C PHE A 126 10.40 -17.51 7.65
N VAL A 127 9.34 -16.91 7.11
CA VAL A 127 9.35 -15.51 6.65
C VAL A 127 8.50 -14.62 7.53
N ARG A 128 7.52 -15.18 8.26
CA ARG A 128 6.66 -14.40 9.16
C ARG A 128 5.92 -15.24 10.20
N LYS A 129 5.87 -14.72 11.43
CA LYS A 129 5.05 -15.25 12.53
C LYS A 129 3.64 -14.67 12.52
N ALA A 130 2.89 -15.00 11.48
CA ALA A 130 1.48 -14.64 11.35
C ALA A 130 0.76 -15.65 10.46
N SER A 131 -0.53 -15.91 10.73
CA SER A 131 -1.37 -16.83 9.94
C SER A 131 -1.69 -16.33 8.54
N HIS A 132 -1.21 -15.13 8.18
CA HIS A 132 -1.51 -14.48 6.92
C HIS A 132 -0.26 -14.03 6.15
N TRP A 133 -0.39 -14.12 4.83
CA TRP A 133 0.61 -13.66 3.88
C TRP A 133 -0.07 -13.15 2.61
N GLY A 134 0.51 -12.12 2.00
CA GLY A 134 0.08 -11.62 0.71
C GLY A 134 1.21 -11.66 -0.31
N TRP A 135 0.92 -11.99 -1.56
CA TRP A 135 1.91 -12.07 -2.63
C TRP A 135 1.35 -11.58 -3.96
N PHE A 136 2.25 -11.12 -4.83
CA PHE A 136 1.95 -10.77 -6.21
C PHE A 136 2.08 -12.04 -7.05
N ASP A 137 0.99 -12.45 -7.71
CA ASP A 137 0.98 -13.63 -8.55
C ASP A 137 1.00 -13.21 -10.02
N GLU A 138 1.94 -13.75 -10.80
CA GLU A 138 2.04 -13.43 -12.23
C GLU A 138 0.77 -13.81 -13.00
N ARG A 139 0.07 -14.85 -12.57
CA ARG A 139 -1.18 -15.31 -13.21
C ARG A 139 -2.34 -14.33 -13.04
N LEU A 140 -2.20 -13.31 -12.20
CA LEU A 140 -3.21 -12.27 -11.99
C LEU A 140 -2.99 -11.05 -12.90
N LYS A 141 -1.92 -11.03 -13.70
CA LYS A 141 -1.64 -9.98 -14.68
C LYS A 141 -2.43 -10.24 -15.95
N ALA A 142 -3.32 -9.33 -16.33
CA ALA A 142 -4.12 -9.51 -17.54
C ALA A 142 -3.26 -9.53 -18.82
N GLU A 143 -2.08 -8.93 -18.84
CA GLU A 143 -1.24 -8.83 -20.05
C GLU A 143 -0.62 -10.16 -20.48
N VAL A 144 -0.49 -11.12 -19.55
CA VAL A 144 0.09 -12.46 -19.81
C VAL A 144 -0.97 -13.55 -19.81
N ALA A 145 -2.25 -13.18 -19.65
CA ALA A 145 -3.34 -14.15 -19.59
C ALA A 145 -3.74 -14.63 -20.99
N GLU A 146 -3.74 -15.96 -21.20
CA GLU A 146 -4.18 -16.59 -22.46
C GLU A 146 -5.71 -16.69 -22.61
N GLY A 147 -6.48 -16.18 -21.64
CA GLY A 147 -7.95 -16.24 -21.65
C GLY A 147 -8.58 -15.34 -20.58
N ASP A 148 -9.89 -15.50 -20.34
CA ASP A 148 -10.66 -14.73 -19.35
C ASP A 148 -10.64 -15.33 -17.94
N SER A 149 -9.92 -16.42 -17.72
CA SER A 149 -9.85 -17.11 -16.43
C SER A 149 -8.43 -17.32 -15.98
N TRP A 150 -8.24 -17.33 -14.66
CA TRP A 150 -6.96 -17.62 -14.03
C TRP A 150 -7.15 -18.68 -12.95
N ARG A 151 -6.07 -19.42 -12.69
CA ARG A 151 -6.06 -20.53 -11.75
C ARG A 151 -4.74 -20.58 -11.00
N ILE A 152 -4.81 -20.60 -9.67
CA ILE A 152 -3.67 -20.81 -8.80
C ILE A 152 -3.87 -22.14 -8.08
N PRO A 153 -3.14 -23.20 -8.49
CA PRO A 153 -3.22 -24.48 -7.82
C PRO A 153 -2.66 -24.38 -6.40
N VAL A 154 -3.38 -24.99 -5.47
CA VAL A 154 -3.02 -25.04 -4.05
C VAL A 154 -3.24 -26.44 -3.49
N ARG A 155 -2.51 -26.79 -2.44
CA ARG A 155 -2.73 -27.99 -1.65
C ARG A 155 -3.04 -27.61 -0.22
N TYR A 156 -4.20 -27.98 0.29
CA TYR A 156 -4.59 -27.74 1.68
C TYR A 156 -4.57 -29.07 2.43
N GLY A 157 -3.52 -29.28 3.24
CA GLY A 157 -3.14 -30.60 3.75
C GLY A 157 -2.89 -31.58 2.61
N ASP A 158 -3.68 -32.65 2.52
CA ASP A 158 -3.58 -33.64 1.43
C ASP A 158 -4.54 -33.38 0.26
N THR A 159 -5.35 -32.32 0.35
CA THR A 159 -6.36 -32.02 -0.68
C THR A 159 -5.78 -31.06 -1.71
N GLU A 160 -5.68 -31.52 -2.96
CA GLU A 160 -5.37 -30.65 -4.09
C GLU A 160 -6.63 -29.92 -4.57
N THR A 161 -6.50 -28.62 -4.80
CA THR A 161 -7.58 -27.76 -5.28
C THR A 161 -6.99 -26.51 -5.97
N ALA A 162 -7.78 -25.49 -6.21
CA ALA A 162 -7.30 -24.23 -6.76
C ALA A 162 -8.09 -23.03 -6.23
N ILE A 163 -7.42 -21.90 -6.15
CA ILE A 163 -8.06 -20.59 -6.10
C ILE A 163 -8.24 -20.17 -7.56
N THR A 164 -9.48 -19.88 -7.95
CA THR A 164 -9.82 -19.52 -9.34
C THR A 164 -10.43 -18.14 -9.39
N GLY A 165 -10.46 -17.60 -10.59
CA GLY A 165 -11.16 -16.37 -10.86
C GLY A 165 -11.19 -16.08 -12.34
N THR A 166 -11.76 -14.92 -12.64
CA THR A 166 -11.90 -14.41 -13.99
C THR A 166 -11.25 -13.04 -14.12
N PHE A 167 -10.88 -12.69 -15.34
CA PHE A 167 -10.54 -11.33 -15.70
C PHE A 167 -11.83 -10.63 -16.14
N VAL A 168 -12.25 -9.65 -15.36
CA VAL A 168 -13.40 -8.80 -15.68
C VAL A 168 -12.90 -7.50 -16.27
N ALA A 169 -13.70 -6.80 -17.08
CA ALA A 169 -13.34 -5.49 -17.58
C ALA A 169 -12.85 -4.59 -16.43
N ALA A 170 -11.63 -4.08 -16.55
CA ALA A 170 -11.12 -3.09 -15.62
C ALA A 170 -11.91 -1.81 -15.85
N LEU A 171 -12.25 -1.09 -14.78
CA LEU A 171 -12.89 0.21 -14.90
C LEU A 171 -11.86 1.21 -15.45
N ALA A 172 -11.74 1.24 -16.77
CA ALA A 172 -10.89 2.06 -17.63
C ALA A 172 -9.37 2.04 -17.33
N ASN A 173 -8.60 2.17 -18.42
CA ASN A 173 -7.14 2.25 -18.58
C ASN A 173 -6.42 3.44 -17.91
N GLY A 174 -6.53 3.63 -16.61
CA GLY A 174 -5.89 4.76 -15.94
C GLY A 174 -6.05 4.77 -14.42
N LEU A 175 -5.51 5.81 -13.80
CA LEU A 175 -5.67 6.06 -12.38
C LEU A 175 -6.11 7.50 -12.14
N TRP A 176 -6.91 7.71 -11.11
CA TRP A 176 -7.17 9.06 -10.63
C TRP A 176 -5.87 9.63 -10.07
N GLN A 177 -5.54 10.86 -10.41
CA GLN A 177 -4.44 11.64 -9.84
C GLN A 177 -5.02 12.87 -9.19
N ALA A 178 -4.85 13.01 -7.88
CA ALA A 178 -5.13 14.22 -7.15
C ALA A 178 -3.88 15.13 -7.17
N ASN A 179 -4.08 16.42 -7.47
CA ASN A 179 -3.02 17.42 -7.49
C ASN A 179 -3.53 18.74 -6.91
N TRP A 180 -2.65 19.49 -6.27
CA TRP A 180 -2.91 20.88 -5.93
C TRP A 180 -3.03 21.75 -7.18
N HIS A 181 -3.96 22.70 -7.22
CA HIS A 181 -3.96 23.72 -8.29
C HIS A 181 -2.75 24.65 -8.19
N SER A 182 -2.34 24.94 -6.96
CA SER A 182 -1.11 25.67 -6.64
C SER A 182 -0.65 25.23 -5.25
N ALA A 183 0.64 25.37 -4.97
CA ALA A 183 1.17 25.05 -3.65
C ALA A 183 0.34 25.77 -2.55
N PRO A 184 -0.16 25.05 -1.53
CA PRO A 184 -0.87 25.64 -0.41
C PRO A 184 -0.14 26.85 0.19
N LYS A 185 -0.75 28.03 0.11
CA LYS A 185 -0.24 29.25 0.77
C LYS A 185 -0.58 29.17 2.26
N LEU A 186 0.32 28.54 3.01
CA LEU A 186 0.18 28.34 4.46
C LEU A 186 1.23 29.17 5.22
N PRO A 187 0.94 29.59 6.46
CA PRO A 187 1.95 30.21 7.32
C PRO A 187 3.17 29.30 7.52
N LYS A 188 4.35 29.92 7.68
CA LYS A 188 5.60 29.20 7.91
C LYS A 188 5.46 28.26 9.12
N GLY A 189 5.75 26.97 8.92
CA GLY A 189 5.62 25.95 9.96
C GLY A 189 4.32 25.13 9.90
N ILE A 190 3.34 25.54 9.10
CA ILE A 190 2.16 24.73 8.77
C ILE A 190 2.35 24.15 7.37
N THR A 191 2.24 22.83 7.24
CA THR A 191 2.43 22.13 5.96
C THR A 191 1.30 21.16 5.70
N ALA A 192 0.76 21.17 4.48
CA ALA A 192 -0.18 20.18 3.98
C ALA A 192 0.47 19.40 2.82
N LEU A 193 0.56 18.09 2.97
CA LEU A 193 1.10 17.19 1.95
C LEU A 193 -0.01 16.28 1.45
N LEU A 194 -0.17 16.21 0.13
CA LEU A 194 -1.01 15.20 -0.52
C LEU A 194 -0.19 13.90 -0.63
N ILE A 195 -0.69 12.83 -0.03
CA ILE A 195 -0.04 11.53 -0.02
C ILE A 195 -0.58 10.72 -1.21
N PRO A 196 0.29 10.28 -2.14
CA PRO A 196 -0.12 9.46 -3.27
C PRO A 196 -0.67 8.11 -2.82
N GLY A 197 -1.68 7.61 -3.54
CA GLY A 197 -2.36 6.34 -3.25
C GLY A 197 -3.81 6.37 -3.75
N GLN A 198 -4.46 5.20 -3.80
CA GLN A 198 -5.91 5.08 -4.02
C GLN A 198 -6.49 4.31 -2.83
N PRO A 199 -7.22 4.96 -1.91
CA PRO A 199 -7.57 6.39 -1.89
C PRO A 199 -6.37 7.28 -1.51
N PHE A 200 -6.42 8.57 -1.90
CA PHE A 200 -5.38 9.53 -1.50
C PHE A 200 -5.50 9.91 -0.02
N GLY A 201 -4.35 10.13 0.59
CA GLY A 201 -4.27 10.69 1.94
C GLY A 201 -3.91 12.17 1.93
N LEU A 202 -4.23 12.87 3.01
CA LEU A 202 -3.64 14.17 3.31
C LEU A 202 -2.92 14.09 4.65
N MET A 203 -1.71 14.63 4.71
CA MET A 203 -0.97 14.84 5.95
C MET A 203 -0.91 16.33 6.26
N LEU A 204 -1.38 16.72 7.44
CA LEU A 204 -1.24 18.07 7.97
C LEU A 204 -0.23 18.04 9.12
N SER A 205 0.70 18.99 9.14
CA SER A 205 1.65 19.21 10.23
C SER A 205 1.61 20.67 10.64
N ASN A 206 1.62 20.92 11.95
CA ASN A 206 1.67 22.25 12.52
C ASN A 206 2.83 22.35 13.52
N LYS A 207 3.84 23.15 13.22
CA LYS A 207 4.99 23.41 14.10
C LYS A 207 4.91 24.77 14.81
N THR A 208 3.78 25.47 14.70
CA THR A 208 3.57 26.79 15.28
C THR A 208 2.72 26.69 16.55
N THR A 209 2.52 27.81 17.23
CA THR A 209 1.58 27.92 18.37
C THR A 209 0.13 28.15 17.91
N GLN A 210 -0.10 28.34 16.60
CA GLN A 210 -1.43 28.59 16.05
C GLN A 210 -2.31 27.34 16.16
N THR A 211 -3.62 27.55 16.26
CA THR A 211 -4.59 26.44 16.17
C THR A 211 -5.03 26.28 14.73
N VAL A 212 -4.85 25.07 14.18
CA VAL A 212 -5.30 24.71 12.83
C VAL A 212 -6.43 23.69 12.93
N GLU A 213 -7.60 24.03 12.43
CA GLU A 213 -8.76 23.14 12.35
C GLU A 213 -9.03 22.75 10.89
N VAL A 214 -9.31 21.47 10.64
CA VAL A 214 -9.73 20.97 9.32
C VAL A 214 -11.24 20.85 9.30
N LEU A 215 -11.89 21.46 8.31
CA LEU A 215 -13.34 21.41 8.17
C LEU A 215 -13.79 20.29 7.23
N ASP A 216 -14.92 19.68 7.55
CA ASP A 216 -15.65 18.76 6.69
C ASP A 216 -16.49 19.50 5.62
N ASN A 217 -17.32 18.75 4.88
CA ASN A 217 -18.18 19.29 3.83
C ASN A 217 -19.29 20.20 4.38
N GLN A 218 -19.70 19.99 5.63
CA GLN A 218 -20.68 20.79 6.37
C GLN A 218 -20.04 21.99 7.09
N LYS A 219 -18.76 22.27 6.80
CA LYS A 219 -17.96 23.35 7.40
C LYS A 219 -17.78 23.19 8.92
N GLN A 220 -17.95 21.98 9.45
CA GLN A 220 -17.69 21.66 10.85
C GLN A 220 -16.26 21.15 11.03
N PRO A 221 -15.56 21.55 12.10
CA PRO A 221 -14.21 21.07 12.35
C PRO A 221 -14.23 19.62 12.82
N PHE A 222 -13.40 18.78 12.19
CA PHE A 222 -13.26 17.36 12.55
C PHE A 222 -11.87 17.00 13.10
N LEU A 223 -10.86 17.79 12.77
CA LEU A 223 -9.49 17.69 13.29
C LEU A 223 -9.03 19.06 13.77
N ARG A 224 -8.25 19.08 14.85
CA ARG A 224 -7.59 20.27 15.40
C ARG A 224 -6.15 19.94 15.75
N LEU A 225 -5.21 20.75 15.28
CA LEU A 225 -3.77 20.62 15.55
C LEU A 225 -3.28 21.93 16.18
N ASN A 226 -2.66 21.85 17.35
CA ASN A 226 -2.04 22.99 18.06
C ASN A 226 -0.80 22.51 18.82
N ALA A 227 -0.15 23.38 19.59
CA ALA A 227 1.07 23.01 20.32
C ALA A 227 0.91 21.82 21.30
N GLU A 228 -0.30 21.48 21.72
CA GLU A 228 -0.58 20.38 22.65
C GLU A 228 -0.70 19.02 21.95
N GLY A 229 -0.89 19.00 20.62
CA GLY A 229 -0.97 17.78 19.83
C GLY A 229 -2.09 17.81 18.77
N THR A 230 -2.64 16.63 18.48
CA THR A 230 -3.77 16.46 17.56
C THR A 230 -5.00 16.01 18.33
N PHE A 231 -6.11 16.67 18.05
CA PHE A 231 -7.42 16.38 18.61
C PHE A 231 -8.40 16.07 17.47
N ALA A 232 -9.25 15.09 17.70
CA ALA A 232 -10.30 14.70 16.78
C ALA A 232 -11.68 15.02 17.36
N ASN A 233 -12.58 15.48 16.50
CA ASN A 233 -13.99 15.62 16.87
C ASN A 233 -14.70 14.28 16.66
N THR A 234 -14.87 13.49 17.72
CA THR A 234 -15.47 12.15 17.64
C THR A 234 -16.97 12.16 17.29
N HIS A 235 -17.64 13.31 17.35
CA HIS A 235 -18.99 13.49 16.78
C HIS A 235 -18.99 13.54 15.24
N SER A 236 -17.87 13.94 14.62
CA SER A 236 -17.81 14.16 13.18
C SER A 236 -18.03 12.85 12.41
N ALA A 237 -18.94 12.89 11.43
CA ALA A 237 -19.13 11.78 10.51
C ALA A 237 -17.85 11.50 9.70
N LEU A 238 -17.17 12.57 9.25
CA LEU A 238 -15.92 12.45 8.49
C LEU A 238 -14.81 11.80 9.33
N TRP A 239 -14.72 12.11 10.62
CA TRP A 239 -13.78 11.43 11.52
C TRP A 239 -14.08 9.92 11.62
N ARG A 240 -15.34 9.56 11.87
CA ARG A 240 -15.77 8.15 12.00
C ARG A 240 -15.56 7.35 10.72
N GLU A 241 -15.61 8.00 9.57
CA GLU A 241 -15.33 7.38 8.27
C GLU A 241 -13.82 7.19 8.03
N THR A 242 -13.01 8.22 8.31
CA THR A 242 -11.63 8.33 7.77
C THR A 242 -10.51 8.08 8.79
N ALA A 243 -10.82 7.93 10.08
CA ALA A 243 -9.80 7.69 11.08
C ALA A 243 -8.94 6.44 10.76
N ALA A 244 -7.64 6.58 11.02
CA ALA A 244 -6.61 5.68 10.47
C ALA A 244 -6.77 4.21 10.90
N THR A 245 -7.39 3.96 12.06
CA THR A 245 -7.61 2.60 12.58
C THR A 245 -9.07 2.39 12.98
N PRO A 246 -9.57 1.14 12.96
CA PRO A 246 -10.91 0.81 13.45
C PRO A 246 -11.15 1.28 14.90
N SER A 247 -10.14 1.14 15.77
CA SER A 247 -10.22 1.54 17.18
C SER A 247 -10.49 3.05 17.35
N LEU A 248 -9.87 3.89 16.51
CA LEU A 248 -10.09 5.34 16.54
C LEU A 248 -11.48 5.75 16.01
N ARG A 249 -12.06 4.96 15.09
CA ARG A 249 -13.44 5.18 14.59
C ARG A 249 -14.51 4.83 15.62
N GLN A 250 -14.18 3.93 16.56
CA GLN A 250 -15.08 3.42 17.60
C GLN A 250 -14.89 4.12 18.96
N MET A 251 -14.11 5.20 19.02
CA MET A 251 -13.94 5.96 20.26
C MET A 251 -15.28 6.44 20.80
N GLN A 252 -15.39 6.49 22.13
CA GLN A 252 -16.56 7.06 22.78
C GLN A 252 -16.77 8.49 22.31
N VAL A 253 -18.02 8.80 22.00
CA VAL A 253 -18.45 10.07 21.47
C VAL A 253 -18.32 11.14 22.55
N GLN A 254 -17.26 11.94 22.47
CA GLN A 254 -16.90 12.96 23.44
C GLN A 254 -16.23 14.12 22.69
N ALA A 255 -17.00 14.85 21.86
CA ALA A 255 -16.57 16.02 21.08
C ALA A 255 -15.08 16.01 20.73
N TRP A 256 -14.24 16.78 21.43
CA TRP A 256 -12.80 16.82 21.20
C TRP A 256 -12.03 15.85 22.09
N GLN A 257 -11.38 14.87 21.48
CA GLN A 257 -10.47 13.96 22.16
C GLN A 257 -9.06 14.05 21.57
N LYS A 258 -8.05 13.99 22.44
CA LYS A 258 -6.65 13.93 22.04
C LYS A 258 -6.35 12.56 21.44
N VAL A 259 -5.84 12.53 20.22
CA VAL A 259 -5.52 11.29 19.48
C VAL A 259 -4.03 11.12 19.23
N SER A 260 -3.23 12.16 19.46
CA SER A 260 -1.77 12.13 19.37
C SER A 260 -1.16 13.31 20.13
N ASP A 261 0.00 13.09 20.76
CA ASP A 261 0.82 14.16 21.34
C ASP A 261 1.57 14.97 20.28
N SER A 262 1.62 14.48 19.04
CA SER A 262 2.23 15.21 17.92
C SER A 262 1.20 16.08 17.20
N PRO A 263 1.51 17.35 16.87
CA PRO A 263 0.67 18.22 16.05
C PRO A 263 0.83 17.89 14.56
N ARG A 264 0.58 16.63 14.22
CA ARG A 264 0.65 16.07 12.88
C ARG A 264 -0.33 14.92 12.78
N TYR A 265 -1.08 14.88 11.67
CA TYR A 265 -2.02 13.81 11.42
C TYR A 265 -2.18 13.51 9.93
N THR A 266 -2.41 12.25 9.62
CA THR A 266 -2.68 11.76 8.26
C THR A 266 -4.03 11.07 8.25
N TRP A 267 -4.87 11.39 7.27
CA TRP A 267 -6.17 10.75 7.06
C TRP A 267 -6.40 10.47 5.57
N VAL A 268 -7.32 9.55 5.29
CA VAL A 268 -7.87 9.37 3.94
C VAL A 268 -8.76 10.56 3.62
N GLU A 269 -8.51 11.26 2.52
CA GLU A 269 -9.26 12.47 2.18
C GLU A 269 -10.31 12.18 1.10
N PRO A 270 -11.58 11.87 1.47
CA PRO A 270 -12.58 11.38 0.52
C PRO A 270 -12.95 12.41 -0.53
N ARG A 271 -12.74 13.71 -0.30
CA ARG A 271 -12.99 14.75 -1.32
C ARG A 271 -12.07 14.63 -2.54
N THR A 272 -10.92 13.98 -2.39
CA THR A 272 -10.00 13.72 -3.50
C THR A 272 -10.41 12.51 -4.34
N LEU A 273 -11.34 11.68 -3.85
CA LEU A 273 -11.84 10.55 -4.60
C LEU A 273 -12.88 10.99 -5.63
N PRO A 274 -12.91 10.34 -6.81
CA PRO A 274 -14.01 10.52 -7.75
C PRO A 274 -15.36 10.15 -7.10
N ALA A 275 -16.43 10.84 -7.49
CA ALA A 275 -17.77 10.30 -7.26
C ALA A 275 -17.91 8.91 -7.93
N ALA A 276 -18.76 8.03 -7.39
CA ALA A 276 -18.91 6.65 -7.87
C ALA A 276 -19.24 6.53 -9.37
N ASN A 277 -19.81 7.57 -9.97
CA ASN A 277 -20.15 7.68 -11.40
C ASN A 277 -19.38 8.79 -12.13
N ALA A 278 -18.24 9.23 -11.58
CA ALA A 278 -17.45 10.31 -12.17
C ALA A 278 -16.93 9.92 -13.56
N SER A 279 -17.11 10.82 -14.53
CA SER A 279 -16.56 10.64 -15.87
C SER A 279 -15.04 10.72 -15.84
N THR A 280 -14.38 9.71 -16.41
CA THR A 280 -12.91 9.69 -16.63
C THR A 280 -12.41 10.75 -17.63
N LYS A 281 -13.31 11.53 -18.24
CA LYS A 281 -12.95 12.66 -19.11
C LYS A 281 -12.99 14.01 -18.38
N LYS A 282 -13.63 14.07 -17.19
CA LYS A 282 -13.84 15.31 -16.46
C LYS A 282 -12.86 15.43 -15.30
N VAL A 283 -12.34 16.63 -15.11
CA VAL A 283 -11.56 16.99 -13.93
C VAL A 283 -12.54 17.25 -12.77
N GLN A 284 -12.39 16.52 -11.68
CA GLN A 284 -13.12 16.76 -10.45
C GLN A 284 -12.36 17.75 -9.59
N ARG A 285 -12.95 18.91 -9.30
CA ARG A 285 -12.35 19.90 -8.39
C ARG A 285 -12.78 19.62 -6.97
N TRP A 286 -11.87 19.85 -6.03
CA TRP A 286 -12.12 19.69 -4.60
C TRP A 286 -11.44 20.80 -3.81
N ASN A 287 -12.01 21.09 -2.65
CA ASN A 287 -11.52 22.10 -1.73
C ASN A 287 -11.48 21.54 -0.31
N ILE A 288 -10.42 21.86 0.41
CA ILE A 288 -10.25 21.55 1.82
C ILE A 288 -10.14 22.88 2.54
N THR A 289 -11.09 23.17 3.43
CA THR A 289 -11.06 24.40 4.22
C THR A 289 -10.37 24.13 5.54
N LEU A 290 -9.32 24.89 5.83
CA LEU A 290 -8.72 25.00 7.15
C LEU A 290 -9.23 26.27 7.83
N LYS A 291 -9.29 26.27 9.16
CA LYS A 291 -9.31 27.50 9.97
C LYS A 291 -7.99 27.61 10.72
N ILE A 292 -7.23 28.67 10.48
CA ILE A 292 -5.97 28.95 11.16
C ILE A 292 -6.20 30.16 12.07
N ASP A 293 -6.21 29.94 13.38
CA ASP A 293 -6.64 30.92 14.40
C ASP A 293 -7.98 31.59 14.02
N GLY A 294 -8.95 30.76 13.62
CA GLY A 294 -10.28 31.19 13.19
C GLY A 294 -10.37 31.76 11.77
N LYS A 295 -9.24 32.09 11.12
CA LYS A 295 -9.24 32.60 9.73
C LYS A 295 -9.35 31.47 8.71
N PRO A 296 -10.34 31.49 7.81
CA PRO A 296 -10.49 30.44 6.81
C PRO A 296 -9.36 30.50 5.77
N THR A 297 -8.76 29.35 5.48
CA THR A 297 -7.79 29.16 4.40
C THR A 297 -8.22 27.98 3.56
N THR A 298 -8.41 28.17 2.26
CA THR A 298 -8.86 27.10 1.36
C THR A 298 -7.69 26.53 0.59
N LEU A 299 -7.54 25.21 0.68
CA LEU A 299 -6.64 24.44 -0.17
C LEU A 299 -7.45 23.90 -1.35
N ALA A 300 -7.05 24.24 -2.57
CA ALA A 300 -7.77 23.88 -3.78
C ALA A 300 -6.95 22.90 -4.61
N GLY A 301 -7.60 21.87 -5.10
CA GLY A 301 -6.99 20.90 -6.00
C GLY A 301 -8.00 20.28 -6.94
N SER A 302 -7.49 19.33 -7.72
CA SER A 302 -8.30 18.56 -8.62
C SER A 302 -7.83 17.12 -8.70
N SER A 303 -8.79 16.24 -8.92
CA SER A 303 -8.59 14.86 -9.29
C SER A 303 -8.93 14.71 -10.75
N ARG A 304 -7.99 14.19 -11.52
CA ARG A 304 -8.21 13.86 -12.94
C ARG A 304 -7.88 12.41 -13.18
N TRP A 305 -8.63 11.80 -14.06
CA TRP A 305 -8.23 10.53 -14.62
C TRP A 305 -7.01 10.74 -15.51
N VAL A 306 -5.96 9.97 -15.26
CA VAL A 306 -4.80 9.91 -16.13
C VAL A 306 -4.81 8.55 -16.79
N LYS A 307 -5.07 8.56 -18.10
CA LYS A 307 -4.91 7.36 -18.91
C LYS A 307 -3.45 6.93 -18.86
N ALA A 308 -3.20 5.64 -18.71
CA ALA A 308 -1.86 5.13 -18.91
C ALA A 308 -1.41 5.39 -20.37
N ALA A 309 -0.14 5.72 -20.56
CA ALA A 309 0.42 5.95 -21.88
C ALA A 309 0.34 4.65 -22.71
N LYS A 310 -0.11 4.74 -23.97
CA LYS A 310 0.09 3.66 -24.94
C LYS A 310 1.61 3.55 -25.17
N ARG A 311 2.20 2.38 -24.97
CA ARG A 311 3.55 2.12 -25.46
C ARG A 311 3.46 1.74 -26.94
N ASP A 312 4.25 2.41 -27.76
CA ASP A 312 4.62 1.87 -29.07
C ASP A 312 5.42 0.59 -28.83
N ILE A 313 4.89 -0.53 -29.31
CA ILE A 313 5.47 -1.87 -29.16
C ILE A 313 6.50 -2.16 -30.24
N THR A 314 7.00 -1.14 -30.95
CA THR A 314 8.02 -1.32 -31.98
C THR A 314 9.31 -1.80 -31.30
N PRO A 315 9.80 -3.02 -31.59
CA PRO A 315 11.05 -3.49 -31.02
C PRO A 315 12.18 -2.58 -31.53
N SER A 316 12.79 -1.79 -30.65
CA SER A 316 14.04 -1.11 -30.99
C SER A 316 15.15 -2.14 -30.93
N THR A 317 15.48 -2.73 -32.08
CA THR A 317 16.68 -3.55 -32.23
C THR A 317 17.91 -2.65 -32.14
N THR A 318 18.43 -2.43 -30.93
CA THR A 318 19.78 -1.89 -30.78
C THR A 318 20.76 -3.04 -30.96
N GLN A 319 21.27 -3.20 -32.19
CA GLN A 319 22.45 -4.02 -32.44
C GLN A 319 23.65 -3.36 -31.77
N TYR A 320 24.26 -4.03 -30.80
CA TYR A 320 25.63 -3.73 -30.40
C TYR A 320 26.56 -4.37 -31.44
N GLN A 321 27.26 -3.55 -32.21
CA GLN A 321 28.40 -4.00 -33.00
C GLN A 321 29.54 -4.41 -32.05
N GLN A 322 30.28 -5.43 -32.49
CA GLN A 322 31.30 -6.19 -31.77
C GLN A 322 32.45 -5.34 -31.22
#